data_AF-A0A974API7-F1
#
_entry.id   AF-A0A974API7-F1
#
_cell.length_a   1.000
_cell.length_b   1.000
_cell.length_c   1.000
_cell.angle_alpha   90.00
_cell.angle_beta   90.00
_cell.angle_gamma   90.00
#
_symmetry.space_group_name_H-M   'P 1'
#
loop_
_entity.id
_entity.type
_entity.pdbx_description
1 polymer ?
#
loop_
_entity_poly.entity_id
_entity_poly.type
_entity_poly.pdbx_seq_one_letter_code
_entity_poly.pdbx_strand_id
1 'polypeptide(L)'
;MSSIYVRGAFETMLMTLLAGLMLFLSGCAEDPRGRLNDIDTNNFGYLQLLREGRYEDAAIFIDYYVNPPRTGVYKDEILPATAAHGRVELVSKLVALGANVNFYLSPLHSAVYSGDVATVKYLLDHGANIEMDSHGETPLLYANRLGRDAVKQFLISKGANLNAKDMYGYSISEAQKSSEVRAKQAKISEQEWIARQKIYEQEEAVKNAEIAKKNQAIQAEWERLRNAPSTGEACDLACMNARGSADALKKMQDADNARRNRDSKADCVRSQGANAGFACR
;
A
#
# COMPACT_ATOMS: atom_id res chain seq x y z
N MET A 1 -40.41 34.88 -70.36
CA MET A 1 -40.38 34.99 -68.88
C MET A 1 -40.54 33.65 -68.15
N SER A 2 -40.64 32.50 -68.84
CA SER A 2 -41.02 31.22 -68.21
C SER A 2 -39.85 30.28 -67.85
N SER A 3 -38.60 30.59 -68.25
CA SER A 3 -37.44 29.70 -68.05
C SER A 3 -36.66 29.95 -66.75
N ILE A 4 -36.87 31.09 -66.10
CA ILE A 4 -36.17 31.47 -64.84
C ILE A 4 -36.89 30.88 -63.62
N TYR A 5 -38.23 30.76 -63.70
CA TYR A 5 -39.05 30.25 -62.60
C TYR A 5 -38.89 28.73 -62.34
N VAL A 6 -38.62 27.94 -63.39
CA VAL A 6 -38.46 26.48 -63.24
C VAL A 6 -37.09 26.11 -62.66
N ARG A 7 -36.04 26.89 -62.97
CA ARG A 7 -34.68 26.68 -62.41
C ARG A 7 -34.61 27.01 -60.92
N GLY A 8 -35.26 28.09 -60.49
CA GLY A 8 -35.34 28.47 -59.08
C GLY A 8 -36.12 27.48 -58.21
N ALA A 9 -37.12 26.80 -58.76
CA ALA A 9 -37.87 25.77 -58.04
C ALA A 9 -37.06 24.47 -57.83
N PHE A 10 -36.20 24.10 -58.78
CA PHE A 10 -35.34 22.90 -58.65
C PHE A 10 -34.18 23.12 -57.69
N GLU A 11 -33.58 24.32 -57.67
CA GLU A 11 -32.52 24.68 -56.72
C GLU A 11 -33.06 24.80 -55.29
N THR A 12 -34.26 25.36 -55.10
CA THR A 12 -34.89 25.43 -53.76
C THR A 12 -35.34 24.06 -53.26
N MET A 13 -35.78 23.17 -54.15
CA MET A 13 -36.13 21.79 -53.79
C MET A 13 -34.87 20.96 -53.46
N LEU A 14 -33.78 21.09 -54.22
CA LEU A 14 -32.50 20.44 -53.91
C LEU A 14 -31.86 21.00 -52.64
N MET A 15 -31.94 22.31 -52.40
CA MET A 15 -31.46 22.94 -51.17
C MET A 15 -32.31 22.61 -49.95
N THR A 16 -33.62 22.39 -50.08
CA THR A 16 -34.47 21.92 -48.97
C THR A 16 -34.31 20.43 -48.71
N LEU A 17 -34.01 19.62 -49.73
CA LEU A 17 -33.70 18.20 -49.58
C LEU A 17 -32.29 17.99 -49.02
N LEU A 18 -31.30 18.80 -49.45
CA LEU A 18 -29.96 18.86 -48.86
C LEU A 18 -29.97 19.52 -47.49
N ALA A 19 -30.79 20.54 -47.22
CA ALA A 19 -30.98 21.09 -45.87
C ALA A 19 -31.73 20.11 -44.96
N GLY A 20 -32.65 19.30 -45.49
CA GLY A 20 -33.28 18.20 -44.79
C GLY A 20 -32.27 17.08 -44.47
N LEU A 21 -31.40 16.72 -45.43
CA LEU A 21 -30.30 15.78 -45.21
C LEU A 21 -29.23 16.35 -44.25
N MET A 22 -28.95 17.66 -44.34
CA MET A 22 -28.00 18.37 -43.48
C MET A 22 -28.56 18.56 -42.07
N LEU A 23 -29.87 18.81 -41.89
CA LEU A 23 -30.52 18.82 -40.58
C LEU A 23 -30.58 17.42 -39.97
N PHE A 24 -30.68 16.37 -40.80
CA PHE A 24 -30.49 14.99 -40.35
C PHE A 24 -29.03 14.69 -39.95
N LEU A 25 -28.07 15.41 -40.52
CA LEU A 25 -26.64 15.25 -40.26
C LEU A 25 -26.06 16.27 -39.26
N SER A 26 -26.80 17.32 -38.90
CA SER A 26 -26.32 18.42 -38.04
C SER A 26 -26.94 18.47 -36.65
N GLY A 27 -27.74 17.48 -36.25
CA GLY A 27 -28.50 17.55 -34.99
C GLY A 27 -28.54 16.31 -34.11
N CYS A 28 -28.45 15.11 -34.68
CA CYS A 28 -28.66 13.88 -33.91
C CYS A 28 -27.63 12.82 -34.31
N ALA A 29 -26.38 13.00 -33.88
CA ALA A 29 -25.65 11.82 -33.42
C ALA A 29 -26.09 11.58 -31.97
N GLU A 30 -27.36 11.25 -31.79
CA GLU A 30 -27.79 10.59 -30.56
C GLU A 30 -27.15 9.21 -30.60
N ASP A 31 -26.59 8.77 -29.47
CA ASP A 31 -26.08 7.41 -29.31
C ASP A 31 -27.10 6.43 -29.90
N PRO A 32 -26.73 5.56 -30.86
CA PRO A 32 -27.68 4.61 -31.46
C PRO A 32 -28.33 3.66 -30.43
N ARG A 33 -27.83 3.64 -29.18
CA ARG A 33 -28.39 2.87 -28.06
C ARG A 33 -29.15 3.72 -27.03
N GLY A 34 -29.21 5.04 -27.19
CA GLY A 34 -29.89 5.98 -26.29
C GLY A 34 -29.32 6.06 -24.87
N ARG A 35 -28.09 5.56 -24.64
CA ARG A 35 -27.47 5.47 -23.30
C ARG A 35 -26.87 6.79 -22.81
N LEU A 36 -26.65 7.76 -23.71
CA LEU A 36 -26.01 9.04 -23.40
C LEU A 36 -26.99 10.22 -23.41
N ASN A 37 -28.30 9.98 -23.47
CA ASN A 37 -29.30 11.04 -23.59
C ASN A 37 -29.50 11.83 -22.29
N ASP A 38 -28.98 11.32 -21.18
CA ASP A 38 -29.03 11.91 -19.84
C ASP A 38 -27.84 12.83 -19.52
N ILE A 39 -26.83 12.89 -20.41
CA ILE A 39 -25.59 13.64 -20.17
C ILE A 39 -25.40 14.78 -21.16
N ASP A 40 -24.65 15.80 -20.72
CA ASP A 40 -24.24 16.89 -21.60
C ASP A 40 -23.25 16.40 -22.67
N THR A 41 -23.39 16.89 -23.91
CA THR A 41 -22.49 16.58 -25.04
C THR A 41 -21.21 17.41 -25.03
N ASN A 42 -20.68 17.70 -23.83
CA ASN A 42 -19.49 18.51 -23.59
C ASN A 42 -18.51 17.76 -22.65
N ASN A 43 -17.37 18.39 -22.34
CA ASN A 43 -16.41 17.81 -21.39
C ASN A 43 -17.02 17.49 -20.01
N PHE A 44 -17.98 18.29 -19.53
CA PHE A 44 -18.62 18.07 -18.24
C PHE A 44 -19.43 16.76 -18.21
N GLY A 45 -20.20 16.46 -19.25
CA GLY A 45 -20.94 15.19 -19.36
C GLY A 45 -20.00 13.98 -19.39
N TYR A 46 -18.86 14.09 -20.10
CA TYR A 46 -17.84 13.04 -20.05
C TYR A 46 -17.26 12.83 -18.64
N LEU A 47 -16.96 13.91 -17.93
CA LEU A 47 -16.46 13.83 -16.54
C LEU A 47 -17.49 13.20 -15.60
N GLN A 48 -18.79 13.45 -15.83
CA GLN A 48 -19.87 12.82 -15.08
C GLN A 48 -19.87 11.29 -15.28
N LEU A 49 -19.71 10.82 -16.53
CA LEU A 49 -19.61 9.38 -16.81
C LEU A 49 -18.46 8.72 -16.05
N LEU A 50 -17.28 9.37 -16.01
CA LEU A 50 -16.12 8.85 -15.26
C LEU A 50 -16.39 8.79 -13.75
N ARG A 51 -17.05 9.81 -13.20
CA ARG A 51 -17.44 9.87 -11.79
C ARG A 51 -18.46 8.80 -11.41
N GLU A 52 -19.40 8.51 -12.30
CA GLU A 52 -20.41 7.45 -12.14
C GLU A 52 -19.83 6.04 -12.39
N GLY A 53 -18.61 5.94 -12.91
CA GLY A 53 -17.96 4.67 -13.25
C GLY A 53 -18.49 4.03 -14.54
N ARG A 54 -19.21 4.78 -15.37
CA ARG A 54 -19.81 4.32 -16.65
C ARG A 54 -18.77 4.34 -17.77
N TYR A 55 -17.74 3.50 -17.65
CA TYR A 55 -16.58 3.54 -18.56
C TYR A 55 -16.89 3.07 -19.99
N GLU A 56 -17.85 2.16 -20.18
CA GLU A 56 -18.28 1.78 -21.53
C GLU A 56 -18.97 2.96 -22.23
N ASP A 57 -19.75 3.73 -21.48
CA ASP A 57 -20.42 4.95 -21.97
C ASP A 57 -19.39 6.04 -22.27
N ALA A 58 -18.34 6.15 -21.46
CA ALA A 58 -17.23 7.05 -21.72
C ALA A 58 -16.47 6.67 -23.01
N ALA A 59 -16.31 5.37 -23.30
CA ALA A 59 -15.72 4.91 -24.56
C ALA A 59 -16.59 5.30 -25.77
N ILE A 60 -17.92 5.10 -25.67
CA ILE A 60 -18.87 5.54 -26.70
C ILE A 60 -18.79 7.06 -26.87
N PHE A 61 -18.71 7.81 -25.77
CA PHE A 61 -18.59 9.26 -25.84
C PHE A 61 -17.35 9.70 -26.63
N ILE A 62 -16.20 9.07 -26.40
CA ILE A 62 -14.97 9.34 -27.17
C ILE A 62 -15.19 9.04 -28.65
N ASP A 63 -15.76 7.88 -28.96
CA ASP A 63 -15.93 7.41 -30.33
C ASP A 63 -16.94 8.22 -31.15
N TYR A 64 -17.84 8.99 -30.52
CA TYR A 64 -18.88 9.78 -31.22
C TYR A 64 -18.74 11.30 -31.09
N TYR A 65 -18.26 11.79 -29.94
CA TYR A 65 -18.19 13.23 -29.65
C TYR A 65 -16.77 13.78 -29.69
N VAL A 66 -15.75 12.95 -29.46
CA VAL A 66 -14.33 13.34 -29.62
C VAL A 66 -13.84 13.02 -31.03
N ASN A 67 -14.38 11.98 -31.67
CA ASN A 67 -14.01 11.55 -33.02
C ASN A 67 -15.26 11.37 -33.92
N PRO A 68 -15.50 12.21 -34.94
CA PRO A 68 -14.71 13.38 -35.34
C PRO A 68 -14.80 14.51 -34.29
N PRO A 69 -13.83 15.43 -34.25
CA PRO A 69 -13.80 16.50 -33.25
C PRO A 69 -15.02 17.42 -33.40
N ARG A 70 -15.88 17.44 -32.39
CA ARG A 70 -17.04 18.34 -32.32
C ARG A 70 -16.73 19.58 -31.51
N THR A 71 -17.44 20.66 -31.78
CA THR A 71 -17.37 21.90 -31.01
C THR A 71 -17.82 21.66 -29.57
N GLY A 72 -16.96 21.95 -28.58
CA GLY A 72 -17.30 21.86 -27.14
C GLY A 72 -16.73 20.64 -26.40
N VAL A 73 -16.03 19.73 -27.10
CA VAL A 73 -15.32 18.60 -26.48
C VAL A 73 -13.82 18.72 -26.76
N TYR A 74 -13.04 18.92 -25.70
CA TYR A 74 -11.59 19.10 -25.78
C TYR A 74 -10.89 17.86 -25.20
N LYS A 75 -10.41 16.98 -26.09
CA LYS A 75 -9.70 15.74 -25.76
C LYS A 75 -8.53 15.94 -24.78
N ASP A 76 -7.85 17.08 -24.89
CA ASP A 76 -6.70 17.42 -24.05
C ASP A 76 -7.11 17.67 -22.59
N GLU A 77 -8.28 18.26 -22.38
CA GLU A 77 -8.84 18.59 -21.06
C GLU A 77 -9.42 17.36 -20.35
N ILE A 78 -10.00 16.42 -21.09
CA ILE A 78 -10.56 15.19 -20.52
C ILE A 78 -9.51 14.09 -20.26
N LEU A 79 -8.33 14.18 -20.88
CA LEU A 79 -7.25 13.21 -20.71
C LEU A 79 -6.76 13.10 -19.25
N PRO A 80 -6.47 14.19 -18.52
CA PRO A 80 -6.10 14.13 -17.11
C PRO A 80 -7.12 13.38 -16.24
N ALA A 81 -8.41 13.71 -16.38
CA ALA A 81 -9.46 13.06 -15.60
C ALA A 81 -9.54 11.56 -15.94
N THR A 82 -9.45 11.21 -17.23
CA THR A 82 -9.41 9.81 -17.67
C THR A 82 -8.23 9.04 -17.05
N ALA A 83 -7.06 9.68 -16.99
CA ALA A 83 -5.88 9.12 -16.35
C ALA A 83 -6.03 8.98 -14.82
N ALA A 84 -6.75 9.90 -14.16
CA ALA A 84 -7.05 9.83 -12.73
C ALA A 84 -7.87 8.61 -12.33
N HIS A 85 -8.66 8.06 -13.26
CA HIS A 85 -9.43 6.84 -13.07
C HIS A 85 -8.64 5.55 -13.44
N GLY A 86 -7.39 5.65 -13.91
CA GLY A 86 -6.54 4.51 -14.18
C GLY A 86 -7.03 3.61 -15.34
N ARG A 87 -7.76 4.17 -16.31
CA ARG A 87 -8.33 3.41 -17.44
C ARG A 87 -7.44 3.56 -18.67
N VAL A 88 -6.41 2.70 -18.76
CA VAL A 88 -5.46 2.66 -19.90
C VAL A 88 -6.18 2.62 -21.24
N GLU A 89 -7.26 1.86 -21.38
CA GLU A 89 -8.01 1.74 -22.64
C GLU A 89 -8.55 3.09 -23.13
N LEU A 90 -9.19 3.86 -22.23
CA LEU A 90 -9.72 5.18 -22.56
C LEU A 90 -8.60 6.19 -22.81
N VAL A 91 -7.54 6.14 -21.99
CA VAL A 91 -6.32 6.95 -22.19
C VAL A 91 -5.71 6.67 -23.56
N SER A 92 -5.62 5.40 -23.95
CA SER A 92 -5.05 4.99 -25.23
C SER A 92 -5.83 5.54 -26.42
N LYS A 93 -7.17 5.52 -26.35
CA LYS A 93 -8.05 6.11 -27.36
C LYS A 93 -7.81 7.61 -27.49
N LEU A 94 -7.77 8.35 -26.38
CA LEU A 94 -7.54 9.81 -26.41
C LEU A 94 -6.16 10.17 -26.98
N VAL A 95 -5.11 9.45 -26.55
CA VAL A 95 -3.76 9.66 -27.08
C VAL A 95 -3.67 9.30 -28.56
N ALA A 96 -4.34 8.23 -29.01
CA ALA A 96 -4.42 7.86 -30.43
C ALA A 96 -5.15 8.92 -31.28
N LEU A 97 -6.13 9.61 -30.69
CA LEU A 97 -6.78 10.78 -31.31
C LEU A 97 -5.89 12.04 -31.28
N GLY A 98 -4.66 11.95 -30.78
CA GLY A 98 -3.69 13.05 -30.71
C GLY A 98 -3.93 14.00 -29.55
N ALA A 99 -4.45 13.52 -28.42
CA ALA A 99 -4.51 14.30 -27.20
C ALA A 99 -3.09 14.64 -26.68
N ASN A 100 -2.89 15.87 -26.22
CA ASN A 100 -1.62 16.31 -25.68
C ASN A 100 -1.36 15.66 -24.31
N VAL A 101 -0.42 14.72 -24.28
CA VAL A 101 0.02 13.98 -23.08
C VAL A 101 0.64 14.86 -21.99
N ASN A 102 1.02 16.10 -22.32
CA ASN A 102 1.56 17.09 -21.40
C ASN A 102 0.59 18.27 -21.19
N PHE A 103 -0.70 18.12 -21.53
CA PHE A 103 -1.70 19.18 -21.37
C PHE A 103 -1.85 19.60 -19.91
N TYR A 104 -1.77 20.92 -19.69
CA TYR A 104 -2.03 21.60 -18.41
C TYR A 104 -1.57 20.81 -17.16
N LEU A 105 -0.31 20.35 -17.18
CA LEU A 105 0.42 19.83 -16.00
C LEU A 105 -0.21 18.60 -15.29
N SER A 106 -1.01 17.77 -15.97
CA SER A 106 -1.89 16.85 -15.23
C SER A 106 -1.96 15.37 -15.65
N PRO A 107 -1.77 14.93 -16.90
CA PRO A 107 -2.05 13.52 -17.24
C PRO A 107 -1.21 12.52 -16.43
N LEU A 108 0.10 12.79 -16.28
CA LEU A 108 0.98 11.92 -15.51
C LEU A 108 0.70 12.01 -14.00
N HIS A 109 0.53 13.20 -13.42
CA HIS A 109 0.16 13.35 -12.00
C HIS A 109 -1.19 12.71 -11.68
N SER A 110 -2.17 12.85 -12.56
CA SER A 110 -3.47 12.19 -12.46
C SER A 110 -3.32 10.67 -12.54
N ALA A 111 -2.51 10.14 -13.45
CA ALA A 111 -2.21 8.71 -13.48
C ALA A 111 -1.56 8.24 -12.17
N VAL A 112 -0.63 9.01 -11.60
CA VAL A 112 -0.02 8.73 -10.30
C VAL A 112 -1.08 8.73 -9.18
N TYR A 113 -2.05 9.64 -9.21
CA TYR A 113 -3.15 9.68 -8.24
C TYR A 113 -3.94 8.36 -8.21
N SER A 114 -4.26 7.84 -9.40
CA SER A 114 -4.96 6.56 -9.55
C SER A 114 -4.18 5.38 -8.94
N GLY A 115 -2.85 5.46 -8.96
CA GLY A 115 -1.97 4.37 -8.55
C GLY A 115 -1.79 3.27 -9.61
N ASP A 116 -2.41 3.42 -10.79
CA ASP A 116 -2.29 2.46 -11.88
C ASP A 116 -0.97 2.61 -12.64
N VAL A 117 -0.07 1.65 -12.43
CA VAL A 117 1.23 1.58 -13.10
C VAL A 117 1.08 1.44 -14.61
N ALA A 118 0.02 0.77 -15.10
CA ALA A 118 -0.18 0.57 -16.53
C ALA A 118 -0.47 1.90 -17.24
N THR A 119 -1.33 2.74 -16.65
CA THR A 119 -1.61 4.10 -17.18
C THR A 119 -0.36 4.98 -17.13
N VAL A 120 0.39 4.97 -16.02
CA VAL A 120 1.65 5.72 -15.90
C VAL A 120 2.66 5.28 -16.96
N LYS A 121 2.83 3.96 -17.15
CA LYS A 121 3.70 3.40 -18.18
C LYS A 121 3.28 3.85 -19.57
N TYR A 122 2.00 3.74 -19.90
CA TYR A 122 1.49 4.10 -21.20
C TYR A 122 1.77 5.58 -21.52
N LEU A 123 1.51 6.49 -20.60
CA LEU A 123 1.76 7.92 -20.79
C LEU A 123 3.25 8.23 -20.97
N LEU A 124 4.14 7.62 -20.18
CA LEU A 124 5.58 7.79 -20.33
C LEU A 124 6.10 7.26 -21.66
N ASP A 125 5.61 6.10 -22.10
CA ASP A 125 5.99 5.51 -23.39
C ASP A 125 5.50 6.38 -24.58
N HIS A 126 4.53 7.28 -24.37
CA HIS A 126 4.02 8.25 -25.35
C HIS A 126 4.55 9.68 -25.16
N GLY A 127 5.64 9.87 -24.40
CA GLY A 127 6.33 11.16 -24.29
C GLY A 127 5.82 12.10 -23.20
N ALA A 128 5.11 11.57 -22.18
CA ALA A 128 4.84 12.33 -20.98
C ALA A 128 6.15 12.68 -20.25
N ASN A 129 6.27 13.92 -19.79
CA ASN A 129 7.45 14.37 -19.07
C ASN A 129 7.51 13.79 -17.65
N ILE A 130 8.49 12.94 -17.38
CA ILE A 130 8.69 12.30 -16.06
C ILE A 130 9.07 13.29 -14.95
N GLU A 131 9.64 14.44 -15.31
CA GLU A 131 10.03 15.52 -14.41
C GLU A 131 9.06 16.71 -14.48
N MET A 132 7.82 16.49 -14.95
CA MET A 132 6.83 17.56 -15.01
C MET A 132 6.59 18.10 -13.60
N ASP A 133 6.91 19.37 -13.37
CA ASP A 133 6.65 20.00 -12.09
C ASP A 133 5.22 20.52 -12.04
N SER A 134 4.47 20.21 -10.97
CA SER A 134 3.18 20.83 -10.70
C SER A 134 3.19 21.40 -9.30
N HIS A 135 3.24 22.74 -9.20
CA HIS A 135 3.29 23.46 -7.93
C HIS A 135 4.49 23.04 -7.04
N GLY A 136 5.64 22.74 -7.66
CA GLY A 136 6.81 22.23 -6.95
C GLY A 136 6.76 20.72 -6.67
N GLU A 137 5.73 19.98 -7.06
CA GLU A 137 5.69 18.52 -6.92
C GLU A 137 5.98 17.83 -8.27
N THR A 138 7.10 17.12 -8.35
CA THR A 138 7.34 16.16 -9.44
C THR A 138 6.44 14.93 -9.30
N PRO A 139 6.18 14.14 -10.36
CA PRO A 139 5.31 12.97 -10.30
C PRO A 139 5.82 11.94 -9.27
N LEU A 140 7.15 11.88 -9.07
CA LEU A 140 7.78 11.03 -8.07
C LEU A 140 7.50 11.51 -6.63
N LEU A 141 7.64 12.82 -6.35
CA LEU A 141 7.30 13.41 -5.06
C LEU A 141 5.81 13.22 -4.75
N TYR A 142 4.96 13.42 -5.74
CA TYR A 142 3.52 13.19 -5.65
C TYR A 142 3.18 11.72 -5.32
N ALA A 143 3.82 10.76 -5.99
CA ALA A 143 3.66 9.33 -5.71
C ALA A 143 4.10 8.98 -4.27
N ASN A 144 5.17 9.59 -3.79
CA ASN A 144 5.67 9.39 -2.44
C ASN A 144 4.72 9.97 -1.38
N ARG A 145 4.18 11.17 -1.60
CA ARG A 145 3.18 11.79 -0.70
C ARG A 145 1.90 10.98 -0.61
N LEU A 146 1.46 10.37 -1.72
CA LEU A 146 0.27 9.52 -1.77
C LEU A 146 0.51 8.07 -1.31
N GLY A 147 1.76 7.68 -1.00
CA GLY A 147 2.10 6.32 -0.62
C GLY A 147 1.93 5.28 -1.75
N ARG A 148 2.05 5.71 -3.01
CA ARG A 148 1.91 4.84 -4.19
C ARG A 148 3.23 4.12 -4.49
N ASP A 149 3.61 3.16 -3.65
CA ASP A 149 4.92 2.51 -3.72
C ASP A 149 5.21 1.82 -5.07
N ALA A 150 4.22 1.17 -5.69
CA ALA A 150 4.39 0.53 -6.99
C ALA A 150 4.70 1.54 -8.10
N VAL A 151 3.97 2.67 -8.14
CA VAL A 151 4.22 3.76 -9.08
C VAL A 151 5.55 4.44 -8.78
N LYS A 152 5.88 4.66 -7.50
CA LYS A 152 7.17 5.22 -7.07
C LYS A 152 8.33 4.37 -7.58
N GLN A 153 8.30 3.05 -7.34
CA GLN A 153 9.34 2.13 -7.83
C GLN A 153 9.45 2.16 -9.35
N PHE A 154 8.30 2.22 -10.05
CA PHE A 154 8.29 2.31 -11.51
C PHE A 154 8.91 3.62 -12.02
N LEU A 155 8.54 4.77 -11.46
CA LEU A 155 9.13 6.07 -11.83
C LEU A 155 10.64 6.09 -11.57
N ILE A 156 11.10 5.54 -10.45
CA ILE A 156 12.53 5.39 -10.14
C ILE A 156 13.23 4.53 -11.20
N SER A 157 12.62 3.40 -11.60
CA SER A 157 13.17 2.53 -12.64
C SER A 157 13.26 3.20 -14.02
N LYS A 158 12.43 4.21 -14.28
CA LYS A 158 12.43 5.02 -15.49
C LYS A 158 13.38 6.22 -15.41
N GLY A 159 14.14 6.37 -14.31
CA GLY A 159 15.17 7.40 -14.16
C GLY A 159 14.67 8.71 -13.57
N ALA A 160 13.55 8.72 -12.85
CA ALA A 160 13.05 9.92 -12.18
C ALA A 160 14.07 10.49 -11.16
N ASN A 161 14.18 11.81 -11.09
CA ASN A 161 15.14 12.50 -10.24
C ASN A 161 14.77 12.40 -8.75
N LEU A 162 15.57 11.63 -8.00
CA LEU A 162 15.40 11.45 -6.55
C LEU A 162 15.75 12.70 -5.72
N ASN A 163 16.49 13.64 -6.31
CA ASN A 163 16.95 14.86 -5.66
C ASN A 163 16.05 16.06 -5.96
N ALA A 164 14.98 15.87 -6.74
CA ALA A 164 13.95 16.89 -6.88
C ALA A 164 13.42 17.26 -5.49
N LYS A 165 13.29 18.56 -5.26
CA LYS A 165 12.81 19.12 -3.99
C LYS A 165 11.42 19.66 -4.20
N ASP A 166 10.54 19.36 -3.25
CA ASP A 166 9.22 19.98 -3.20
C ASP A 166 9.29 21.46 -2.76
N MET A 167 8.14 22.14 -2.74
CA MET A 167 8.03 23.52 -2.25
C MET A 167 8.48 23.72 -0.79
N TYR A 168 8.62 22.65 -0.01
CA TYR A 168 9.10 22.66 1.37
C TYR A 168 10.58 22.25 1.48
N GLY A 169 11.23 21.94 0.36
CA GLY A 169 12.63 21.53 0.30
C GLY A 169 12.88 20.04 0.54
N TYR A 170 11.84 19.20 0.65
CA TYR A 170 11.99 17.76 0.86
C TYR A 170 12.31 17.02 -0.43
N SER A 171 13.32 16.14 -0.38
CA SER A 171 13.65 15.22 -1.47
C SER A 171 13.36 13.75 -1.14
N ILE A 172 13.11 12.94 -2.17
CA ILE A 172 12.94 11.48 -2.04
C ILE A 172 14.20 10.87 -1.42
N SER A 173 15.38 11.36 -1.79
CA SER A 173 16.66 10.86 -1.30
C SER A 173 16.81 10.99 0.23
N GLU A 174 16.32 12.08 0.82
CA GLU A 174 16.34 12.32 2.27
C GLU A 174 15.33 11.42 3.01
N ALA A 175 14.16 11.21 2.40
CA ALA A 175 13.17 10.27 2.91
C ALA A 175 13.67 8.81 2.89
N GLN A 176 14.37 8.40 1.82
CA GLN A 176 15.00 7.09 1.70
C GLN A 176 16.13 6.89 2.71
N LYS A 177 17.01 7.87 2.90
CA LYS A 177 18.06 7.80 3.93
C LYS A 177 17.47 7.61 5.32
N SER A 178 16.40 8.35 5.62
CA SER A 178 15.71 8.26 6.90
C SER A 178 15.08 6.87 7.13
N SER A 179 14.49 6.28 6.09
CA SER A 179 13.93 4.93 6.18
C SER A 179 14.99 3.83 6.25
N GLU A 180 16.09 3.95 5.50
CA GLU A 180 17.23 3.04 5.57
C GLU A 180 17.92 3.05 6.94
N VAL A 181 18.14 4.24 7.53
CA VAL A 181 18.70 4.37 8.88
C VAL A 181 17.79 3.69 9.90
N ARG A 182 16.48 3.89 9.79
CA ARG A 182 15.49 3.26 10.68
C ARG A 182 15.48 1.73 10.51
N ALA A 183 15.57 1.23 9.27
CA ALA A 183 15.64 -0.20 8.98
C ALA A 183 16.95 -0.83 9.48
N LYS A 184 18.09 -0.14 9.36
CA LYS A 184 19.37 -0.58 9.92
C LYS A 184 19.32 -0.62 11.45
N GLN A 185 18.76 0.41 12.08
CA GLN A 185 18.60 0.47 13.54
C GLN A 185 17.69 -0.65 14.06
N ALA A 186 16.61 -0.97 13.34
CA ALA A 186 15.73 -2.09 13.67
C ALA A 186 16.45 -3.44 13.61
N LYS A 187 17.28 -3.68 12.57
CA LYS A 187 18.09 -4.90 12.46
C LYS A 187 19.11 -5.04 13.60
N ILE A 188 19.77 -3.94 13.97
CA ILE A 188 20.71 -3.93 15.10
C ILE A 188 19.96 -4.28 16.39
N SER A 189 18.82 -3.63 16.64
CA SER A 189 17.95 -3.91 17.79
C SER A 189 17.51 -5.38 17.85
N GLU A 190 17.16 -5.97 16.72
CA GLU A 190 16.75 -7.38 16.64
C GLU A 190 17.92 -8.32 16.95
N GLN A 191 19.10 -8.07 16.37
CA GLN A 191 20.30 -8.87 16.63
C GLN A 191 20.75 -8.76 18.10
N GLU A 192 20.70 -7.56 18.68
CA GLU A 192 21.00 -7.32 20.09
C GLU A 192 20.03 -8.07 21.01
N TRP A 193 18.73 -8.09 20.67
CA TRP A 193 17.73 -8.83 21.43
C TRP A 193 17.98 -10.34 21.39
N ILE A 194 18.22 -10.90 20.19
CA ILE A 194 18.55 -12.32 20.02
C ILE A 194 19.83 -12.69 20.79
N ALA A 195 20.86 -11.84 20.74
CA ALA A 195 22.10 -12.07 21.46
C ALA A 195 21.88 -12.12 22.99
N ARG A 196 21.06 -11.21 23.53
CA ARG A 196 20.69 -11.22 24.95
C ARG A 196 19.91 -12.48 25.33
N GLN A 197 18.95 -12.90 24.51
CA GLN A 197 18.20 -14.15 24.75
C GLN A 197 19.14 -15.36 24.84
N LYS A 198 20.09 -15.49 23.90
CA LYS A 198 21.08 -16.58 23.95
C LYS A 198 21.93 -16.57 25.21
N ILE A 199 22.31 -15.39 25.70
CA ILE A 199 23.07 -15.27 26.96
C ILE A 199 22.21 -15.75 28.14
N TYR A 200 20.95 -15.35 28.22
CA TYR A 200 20.04 -15.80 29.27
C TYR A 200 19.86 -17.34 29.25
N GLU A 201 19.66 -17.92 28.08
CA GLU A 201 19.56 -19.37 27.92
C GLU A 201 20.85 -20.10 28.34
N GLN A 202 22.02 -19.54 27.98
CA GLN A 202 23.31 -20.08 28.41
C GLN A 202 23.48 -20.01 29.94
N GLU A 203 23.16 -18.88 30.56
CA GLU A 203 23.22 -18.72 32.02
C GLU A 203 22.28 -19.68 32.75
N GLU A 204 21.09 -19.89 32.21
CA GLU A 204 20.11 -20.82 32.74
C GLU A 204 20.56 -22.28 32.58
N ALA A 205 21.14 -22.63 31.43
CA ALA A 205 21.71 -23.95 31.19
C ALA A 205 22.86 -24.26 32.17
N VAL A 206 23.74 -23.29 32.46
CA VAL A 206 24.82 -23.44 33.46
C VAL A 206 24.25 -23.69 34.86
N LYS A 207 23.25 -22.90 35.28
CA LYS A 207 22.58 -23.09 36.58
C LYS A 207 21.94 -24.47 36.66
N ASN A 208 21.25 -24.90 35.60
CA ASN A 208 20.59 -26.21 35.54
C ASN A 208 21.60 -27.37 35.54
N ALA A 209 22.74 -27.22 34.88
CA ALA A 209 23.82 -28.21 34.90
C ALA A 209 24.46 -28.34 36.29
N GLU A 210 24.61 -27.23 37.03
CA GLU A 210 25.12 -27.25 38.39
C GLU A 210 24.13 -27.93 39.36
N ILE A 211 22.84 -27.65 39.20
CA ILE A 211 21.77 -28.34 39.94
C ILE A 211 21.79 -29.85 39.61
N ALA A 212 21.95 -30.22 38.34
CA ALA A 212 22.03 -31.62 37.92
C ALA A 212 23.22 -32.34 38.56
N LYS A 213 24.40 -31.70 38.63
CA LYS A 213 25.57 -32.26 39.34
C LYS A 213 25.29 -32.45 40.84
N LYS A 214 24.66 -31.48 41.50
CA LYS A 214 24.25 -31.60 42.91
C LYS A 214 23.27 -32.75 43.10
N ASN A 215 22.29 -32.89 42.21
CA ASN A 215 21.33 -33.98 42.24
C ASN A 215 22.00 -35.35 42.04
N GLN A 216 22.96 -35.47 41.11
CA GLN A 216 23.74 -36.70 40.91
C GLN A 216 24.56 -37.06 42.15
N ALA A 217 25.21 -36.09 42.80
CA ALA A 217 25.96 -36.32 44.03
C ALA A 217 25.05 -36.81 45.17
N ILE A 218 23.86 -36.21 45.32
CA ILE A 218 22.86 -36.65 46.30
C ILE A 218 22.41 -38.09 46.01
N GLN A 219 22.16 -38.44 44.74
CA GLN A 219 21.78 -39.81 44.37
C GLN A 219 22.90 -40.82 44.66
N ALA A 220 24.14 -40.50 44.33
CA ALA A 220 25.29 -41.37 44.61
C ALA A 220 25.50 -41.58 46.12
N GLU A 221 25.30 -40.54 46.94
CA GLU A 221 25.36 -40.64 48.40
C GLU A 221 24.21 -41.48 48.96
N TRP A 222 23.00 -41.30 48.42
CA TRP A 222 21.84 -42.14 48.74
C TRP A 222 22.08 -43.62 48.44
N GLU A 223 22.69 -43.94 47.29
CA GLU A 223 23.02 -45.32 46.91
C GLU A 223 24.12 -45.91 47.79
N ARG A 224 25.13 -45.12 48.19
CA ARG A 224 26.13 -45.53 49.19
C ARG A 224 25.50 -45.89 50.52
N LEU A 225 24.64 -45.02 51.06
CA LEU A 225 23.97 -45.24 52.35
C LEU A 225 23.04 -46.45 52.29
N ARG A 226 22.36 -46.68 51.16
CA ARG A 226 21.49 -47.84 50.95
C ARG A 226 22.26 -49.18 50.95
N ASN A 227 23.48 -49.19 50.43
CA ASN A 227 24.31 -50.38 50.31
C ASN A 227 25.28 -50.59 51.50
N ALA A 228 25.23 -49.73 52.52
CA ALA A 228 26.06 -49.86 53.71
C ALA A 228 25.63 -51.07 54.58
N PRO A 229 26.57 -51.86 55.12
CA PRO A 229 26.26 -53.02 55.94
C PRO A 229 25.52 -52.59 57.21
N SER A 230 24.43 -53.28 57.53
CA SER A 230 23.52 -52.96 58.63
C SER A 230 24.18 -53.16 60.00
N THR A 231 24.88 -52.14 60.48
CA THR A 231 25.13 -51.93 61.91
C THR A 231 24.12 -50.89 62.41
N GLY A 232 23.66 -51.02 63.66
CA GLY A 232 22.52 -50.26 64.21
C GLY A 232 22.62 -48.72 64.13
N GLU A 233 23.81 -48.16 63.91
CA GLU A 233 24.05 -46.72 63.74
C GLU A 233 23.64 -46.19 62.35
N ALA A 234 23.53 -47.06 61.33
CA ALA A 234 23.19 -46.65 59.96
C ALA A 234 21.72 -46.21 59.81
N CYS A 235 20.80 -46.79 60.61
CA CYS A 235 19.38 -46.43 60.57
C CYS A 235 19.10 -45.02 61.14
N ASP A 236 19.83 -44.61 62.17
CA ASP A 236 19.64 -43.30 62.82
C ASP A 236 20.18 -42.15 61.95
N LEU A 237 21.33 -42.36 61.30
CA LEU A 237 21.93 -41.38 60.39
C LEU A 237 21.12 -41.20 59.10
N ALA A 238 20.56 -42.28 58.56
CA ALA A 238 19.68 -42.25 57.39
C ALA A 238 18.34 -41.52 57.67
N CYS A 239 17.77 -41.72 58.87
CA CYS A 239 16.55 -41.02 59.31
C CYS A 239 16.77 -39.50 59.49
N MET A 240 17.92 -39.08 60.01
CA MET A 240 18.26 -37.66 60.16
C MET A 240 18.50 -36.97 58.81
N ASN A 241 19.20 -37.61 57.87
CA ASN A 241 19.48 -37.05 56.55
C ASN A 241 18.23 -36.98 55.63
N ALA A 242 17.29 -37.92 55.76
CA ALA A 242 16.04 -37.89 55.00
C ALA A 242 15.12 -36.72 55.42
N ARG A 243 15.06 -36.39 56.73
CA ARG A 243 14.31 -35.21 57.22
C ARG A 243 14.92 -33.90 56.73
N GLY A 244 16.25 -33.77 56.76
CA GLY A 244 16.94 -32.60 56.24
C GLY A 244 16.73 -32.37 54.73
N SER A 245 16.72 -33.46 53.93
CA SER A 245 16.46 -33.38 52.49
C SER A 245 15.00 -33.02 52.15
N ALA A 246 14.02 -33.48 52.93
CA ALA A 246 12.61 -33.12 52.75
C ALA A 246 12.34 -31.63 53.01
N ASP A 247 12.96 -31.07 54.06
CA ASP A 247 12.87 -29.64 54.35
C ASP A 247 13.59 -28.77 53.30
N ALA A 248 14.71 -29.26 52.74
CA ALA A 248 15.41 -28.58 51.65
C ALA A 248 14.58 -28.57 50.36
N LEU A 249 13.92 -29.68 50.02
CA LEU A 249 13.06 -29.79 48.84
C LEU A 249 11.82 -28.89 48.94
N LYS A 250 11.21 -28.81 50.13
CA LYS A 250 10.08 -27.90 50.40
C LYS A 250 10.49 -26.43 50.23
N LYS A 251 11.66 -26.03 50.76
CA LYS A 251 12.20 -24.68 50.58
C LYS A 251 12.51 -24.34 49.13
N MET A 252 12.98 -25.30 48.33
CA MET A 252 13.18 -25.09 46.88
C MET A 252 11.85 -24.92 46.13
N GLN A 253 10.83 -25.73 46.44
CA GLN A 253 9.50 -25.60 45.84
C GLN A 253 8.83 -24.27 46.20
N ASP A 254 8.97 -23.82 47.45
CA ASP A 254 8.45 -22.53 47.90
C ASP A 254 9.17 -21.35 47.21
N ALA A 255 10.49 -21.46 47.01
CA ALA A 255 11.27 -20.45 46.30
C ALA A 255 10.91 -20.37 44.80
N ASP A 256 10.61 -21.50 44.16
CA ASP A 256 10.25 -21.57 42.74
C ASP A 256 8.81 -21.07 42.50
N ASN A 257 7.89 -21.35 43.42
CA ASN A 257 6.55 -20.75 43.43
C ASN A 257 6.60 -19.22 43.66
N ALA A 258 7.53 -18.73 44.51
CA ALA A 258 7.75 -17.31 44.71
C ALA A 258 8.42 -16.60 43.52
N ARG A 259 9.14 -17.32 42.65
CA ARG A 259 9.65 -16.80 41.36
C ARG A 259 8.54 -16.71 40.33
N ARG A 260 7.77 -17.78 40.12
CA ARG A 260 6.61 -17.78 39.20
C ARG A 260 5.59 -16.70 39.54
N ASN A 261 5.36 -16.42 40.82
CA ASN A 261 4.50 -15.31 41.27
C ASN A 261 5.11 -13.91 41.10
N ARG A 262 6.43 -13.79 40.94
CA ARG A 262 7.11 -12.52 40.61
C ARG A 262 7.09 -12.27 39.11
N ASP A 263 7.29 -13.32 38.31
CA ASP A 263 7.26 -13.23 36.86
C ASP A 263 5.83 -12.97 36.36
N SER A 264 4.80 -13.59 36.95
CA SER A 264 3.39 -13.26 36.66
C SER A 264 3.00 -11.82 37.06
N LYS A 265 3.63 -11.25 38.09
CA LYS A 265 3.47 -9.84 38.48
C LYS A 265 4.23 -8.89 37.53
N ALA A 266 5.38 -9.30 37.03
CA ALA A 266 6.17 -8.56 36.04
C ALA A 266 5.47 -8.55 34.66
N ASP A 267 4.81 -9.65 34.28
CA ASP A 267 4.01 -9.74 33.06
C ASP A 267 2.74 -8.88 33.13
N CYS A 268 2.14 -8.73 34.32
CA CYS A 268 1.01 -7.82 34.56
C CYS A 268 1.40 -6.34 34.44
N VAL A 269 2.62 -5.96 34.87
CA VAL A 269 3.15 -4.60 34.68
C VAL A 269 3.51 -4.33 33.22
N ARG A 270 3.98 -5.35 32.49
CA ARG A 270 4.34 -5.23 31.07
C ARG A 270 3.10 -5.12 30.16
N SER A 271 1.97 -5.74 30.53
CA SER A 271 0.70 -5.60 29.81
C SER A 271 -0.01 -4.26 30.07
N GLN A 272 0.15 -3.66 31.26
CA GLN A 272 -0.34 -2.30 31.54
C GLN A 272 0.45 -1.20 30.81
N GLY A 273 1.71 -1.45 30.44
CA GLY A 273 2.50 -0.56 29.58
C GLY A 273 2.18 -0.68 28.08
N ALA A 274 1.54 -1.77 27.66
CA ALA A 274 1.22 -2.06 26.25
C ALA A 274 -0.23 -1.72 25.85
N ASN A 275 -1.14 -1.55 26.81
CA ASN A 275 -2.53 -1.14 26.55
C ASN A 275 -2.84 0.22 27.21
N ALA A 276 -2.44 1.30 26.53
CA ALA A 276 -3.20 2.54 26.62
C ALA A 276 -4.59 2.27 26.04
N GLY A 277 -5.59 2.13 26.93
CA GLY A 277 -6.99 2.01 26.57
C GLY A 277 -7.51 0.57 26.62
N PHE A 278 -7.95 0.13 27.79
CA PHE A 278 -9.34 -0.29 28.02
C PHE A 278 -9.52 -0.52 29.52
N ALA A 279 -10.53 0.14 30.06
CA ALA A 279 -10.90 0.12 31.47
C ALA A 279 -11.39 -1.27 31.91
N CYS A 280 -11.10 -1.64 33.16
CA CYS A 280 -11.93 -2.51 34.02
C CYS A 280 -11.57 -2.15 35.48
N ARG A 281 -12.46 -1.45 36.20
CA ARG A 281 -13.45 -1.96 37.18
C ARG A 281 -12.84 -2.69 38.36
#